data_AF-A0A6A5A7J9-F1
#
_entry.id   AF-A0A6A5A7J9-F1
#
_cell.length_a   1.000
_cell.length_b   1.000
_cell.length_c   1.000
_cell.angle_alpha   90.00
_cell.angle_beta   90.00
_cell.angle_gamma   90.00
#
_symmetry.space_group_name_H-M   'P 1'
#
loop_
_entity.id
_entity.type
_entity.pdbx_description
1 polymer ?
#
loop_
_entity_poly.entity_id
_entity_poly.type
_entity_poly.pdbx_seq_one_letter_code
_entity_poly.pdbx_strand_id
1 'polypeptide(L)'
;MRPLQGTVWPRPPTKFVSAVPQYLLQRGSMLDIVRHVTTTTTPTPNHLHIYNATHLVRPLGGTSVEVPWNSHDSAVRVVQYCRECNQGLAVVERDLEQVLAAKLKAVDDSLSGIHAIELDIRAAALLPPPSEAAPLDAEGVAAVSTPAADIPKDFFVKQLTEALAKLESDVSDVEALKTAISEAQNKAANPRLVQEANDAYKRLVSHYKLVDEIKRLLVERPVNVRSSIECLRSAWREAKSAHVSPILLEAATRVIVMAEGEVSLYGYYMLSARIGLGSKAYLNDMTKLSHGISAVEDKGVNDTLLRNAKVLRDKLYAEMAMEVALMLFDEQLDPSTNLPVYVFNDGKRCLTLLDALSHRNHVVTMAMDTAVKMEDTTPISHVLMDQAKELLVKLKKDMKDEQKHEEERRRLEEEEAAKKAKKGKKGKKGKK
;
A
#
# COMPACT_ATOMS: atom_id res chain seq x y z
N MET A 1 10.04 -7.16 53.03
CA MET A 1 9.36 -8.25 53.76
C MET A 1 7.86 -7.99 53.75
N ARG A 2 7.12 -9.05 53.46
CA ARG A 2 5.65 -9.23 53.31
C ARG A 2 4.95 -8.73 52.03
N PRO A 3 4.03 -9.56 51.48
CA PRO A 3 3.70 -9.62 50.05
C PRO A 3 2.17 -9.54 49.80
N LEU A 4 1.75 -9.86 48.57
CA LEU A 4 0.38 -10.09 48.08
C LEU A 4 -0.36 -8.77 47.77
N GLN A 5 -1.03 -8.58 46.64
CA GLN A 5 -1.89 -9.52 45.91
C GLN A 5 -1.85 -9.25 44.40
N GLY A 6 -1.78 -10.33 43.62
CA GLY A 6 -1.93 -10.30 42.18
C GLY A 6 -3.38 -10.12 41.76
N THR A 7 -3.61 -9.19 40.84
CA THR A 7 -4.83 -9.12 40.06
C THR A 7 -4.67 -9.96 38.80
N VAL A 8 -5.27 -11.15 38.88
CA VAL A 8 -5.46 -12.09 37.78
C VAL A 8 -6.46 -11.48 36.80
N TRP A 9 -6.01 -11.18 35.59
CA TRP A 9 -6.91 -10.85 34.48
C TRP A 9 -7.64 -12.12 34.01
N PRO A 10 -8.96 -12.07 33.77
CA PRO A 10 -9.70 -13.23 33.29
C PRO A 10 -9.25 -13.56 31.86
N ARG A 11 -8.73 -14.78 31.68
CA ARG A 11 -8.52 -15.35 30.35
C ARG A 11 -9.89 -15.50 29.65
N PRO A 12 -10.04 -15.07 28.38
CA PRO A 12 -11.19 -15.45 27.60
C PRO A 12 -11.14 -16.96 27.30
N PRO A 13 -12.28 -17.66 27.24
CA PRO A 13 -12.29 -19.10 27.06
C PRO A 13 -11.85 -19.50 25.64
N THR A 14 -10.71 -20.16 25.54
CA THR A 14 -10.33 -21.00 24.39
C THR A 14 -11.19 -22.26 24.39
N LYS A 15 -12.29 -22.26 23.62
CA LYS A 15 -12.92 -23.47 23.07
C LYS A 15 -13.59 -23.11 21.73
N PHE A 16 -12.81 -23.15 20.64
CA PHE A 16 -13.37 -23.39 19.30
C PHE A 16 -13.53 -24.91 19.18
N VAL A 17 -14.73 -25.40 19.47
CA VAL A 17 -15.16 -26.74 19.08
C VAL A 17 -15.99 -26.55 17.82
N SER A 18 -15.53 -27.17 16.74
CA SER A 18 -16.25 -27.27 15.48
C SER A 18 -17.60 -27.96 15.70
N ALA A 19 -18.68 -27.21 15.62
CA ALA A 19 -20.02 -27.78 15.46
C ALA A 19 -20.32 -27.79 13.96
N VAL A 20 -20.00 -28.92 13.32
CA VAL A 20 -20.52 -29.32 12.01
C VAL A 20 -21.98 -29.74 12.22
N PRO A 21 -22.97 -29.16 11.53
CA PRO A 21 -24.27 -29.81 11.43
C PRO A 21 -24.16 -30.94 10.40
N GLN A 22 -23.96 -32.16 10.90
CA GLN A 22 -24.29 -33.38 10.15
C GLN A 22 -25.81 -33.43 9.99
N TYR A 23 -26.30 -33.21 8.76
CA TYR A 23 -27.62 -33.64 8.34
C TYR A 23 -27.48 -34.56 7.12
N LEU A 24 -27.78 -35.84 7.37
CA LEU A 24 -28.43 -36.81 6.47
C LEU A 24 -27.81 -37.05 5.08
N LEU A 25 -26.79 -37.89 5.04
CA LEU A 25 -26.53 -38.77 3.88
C LEU A 25 -27.39 -40.04 4.04
N GLN A 26 -28.66 -39.95 3.67
CA GLN A 26 -29.49 -41.12 3.42
C GLN A 26 -29.44 -41.40 1.93
N ARG A 27 -28.79 -42.50 1.56
CA ARG A 27 -28.78 -43.07 0.21
C ARG A 27 -30.23 -43.24 -0.26
N GLY A 28 -30.62 -42.47 -1.26
CA GLY A 28 -31.89 -42.59 -1.96
C GLY A 28 -31.63 -42.76 -3.44
N SER A 29 -31.72 -44.00 -3.88
CA SER A 29 -31.94 -44.46 -5.26
C SER A 29 -32.74 -43.45 -6.10
N MET A 30 -32.13 -42.97 -7.19
CA MET A 30 -32.79 -42.14 -8.19
C MET A 30 -33.59 -43.05 -9.14
N LEU A 31 -34.76 -43.47 -8.69
CA LEU A 31 -35.82 -44.13 -9.45
C LEU A 31 -37.11 -43.68 -8.75
N ASP A 32 -37.83 -42.74 -9.37
CA ASP A 32 -39.29 -42.54 -9.29
C ASP A 32 -39.65 -41.11 -9.74
N ILE A 33 -39.80 -40.93 -11.04
CA ILE A 33 -40.72 -39.93 -11.60
C ILE A 33 -41.78 -40.70 -12.37
N VAL A 34 -42.71 -41.31 -11.64
CA VAL A 34 -44.01 -41.71 -12.17
C VAL A 34 -44.96 -40.56 -11.86
N ARG A 35 -45.17 -39.69 -12.84
CA ARG A 35 -46.26 -38.70 -12.81
C ARG A 35 -47.59 -39.44 -12.96
N HIS A 36 -48.43 -39.34 -11.94
CA HIS A 36 -49.87 -39.51 -12.11
C HIS A 36 -50.40 -38.41 -13.04
N VAL A 37 -50.84 -38.81 -14.23
CA VAL A 37 -51.67 -38.00 -15.12
C VAL A 37 -53.13 -38.30 -14.77
N THR A 38 -53.76 -37.38 -14.04
CA THR A 38 -55.22 -37.24 -14.07
C THR A 38 -55.58 -36.25 -15.15
N THR A 39 -56.38 -36.72 -16.10
CA THR A 39 -56.96 -36.00 -17.22
C THR A 39 -57.81 -34.81 -16.78
N THR A 40 -57.49 -33.61 -17.26
CA THR A 40 -58.48 -32.55 -17.54
C THR A 40 -58.01 -31.73 -18.74
N THR A 41 -58.88 -31.73 -19.75
CA THR A 41 -58.79 -31.11 -21.07
C THR A 41 -58.74 -29.57 -21.02
N THR A 42 -57.79 -28.97 -21.75
CA THR A 42 -57.98 -27.80 -22.64
C THR A 42 -56.73 -27.64 -23.54
N PRO A 43 -56.86 -27.19 -24.81
CA PRO A 43 -55.80 -27.33 -25.81
C PRO A 43 -54.96 -26.06 -26.00
N THR A 44 -53.64 -26.20 -26.12
CA THR A 44 -52.74 -25.24 -26.79
C THR A 44 -51.72 -25.99 -27.66
N PRO A 45 -51.25 -25.39 -28.78
CA PRO A 45 -50.80 -26.14 -29.95
C PRO A 45 -49.29 -26.38 -29.91
N ASN A 46 -48.85 -27.38 -29.15
CA ASN A 46 -47.52 -27.96 -29.34
C ASN A 46 -47.67 -29.27 -30.12
N HIS A 47 -47.64 -29.18 -31.45
CA HIS A 47 -47.56 -30.36 -32.31
C HIS A 47 -46.15 -30.94 -32.24
N LEU A 48 -45.88 -31.64 -31.13
CA LEU A 48 -44.73 -32.53 -31.01
C LEU A 48 -45.09 -33.84 -31.72
N HIS A 49 -44.56 -34.03 -32.93
CA HIS A 49 -44.72 -35.31 -33.61
C HIS A 49 -43.53 -36.22 -33.28
N ILE A 50 -43.81 -37.27 -32.50
CA ILE A 50 -42.87 -38.35 -32.21
C ILE A 50 -43.05 -39.40 -33.31
N TYR A 51 -42.02 -39.62 -34.12
CA TYR A 51 -42.02 -40.66 -35.15
C TYR A 51 -41.02 -41.77 -34.80
N ASN A 52 -41.41 -43.02 -35.06
CA ASN A 52 -40.48 -44.15 -35.06
C ASN A 52 -39.69 -44.16 -36.38
N ALA A 53 -38.37 -44.33 -36.28
CA ALA A 53 -37.42 -44.19 -37.39
C ALA A 53 -37.57 -45.23 -38.52
N THR A 54 -38.51 -46.18 -38.44
CA THR A 54 -38.67 -47.24 -39.44
C THR A 54 -39.47 -46.82 -40.67
N HIS A 55 -40.21 -45.69 -40.65
CA HIS A 55 -40.91 -45.19 -41.83
C HIS A 55 -41.02 -43.65 -41.83
N LEU A 56 -40.08 -42.95 -42.46
CA LEU A 56 -40.25 -41.54 -42.80
C LEU A 56 -39.71 -41.23 -44.20
N VAL A 57 -40.64 -40.84 -45.09
CA VAL A 57 -40.34 -40.08 -46.30
C VAL A 57 -39.82 -38.72 -45.85
N ARG A 58 -38.57 -38.40 -46.22
CA ARG A 58 -37.82 -37.22 -45.82
C ARG A 58 -38.46 -35.95 -46.42
N PRO A 59 -39.02 -35.01 -45.63
CA PRO A 59 -39.28 -33.67 -46.12
C PRO A 59 -37.94 -32.93 -46.20
N LEU A 60 -37.67 -32.31 -47.34
CA LEU A 60 -36.51 -31.44 -47.54
C LEU A 60 -36.65 -30.21 -46.63
N GLY A 61 -35.82 -30.11 -45.58
CA GLY A 61 -35.59 -28.83 -44.88
C GLY A 61 -35.51 -28.82 -43.34
N GLY A 62 -35.49 -29.97 -42.64
CA GLY A 62 -35.34 -30.01 -41.17
C GLY A 62 -33.98 -30.55 -40.71
N THR A 63 -33.31 -29.86 -39.79
CA THR A 63 -32.14 -30.37 -39.05
C THR A 63 -32.61 -31.23 -37.88
N SER A 64 -32.20 -32.50 -37.85
CA SER A 64 -32.51 -33.46 -36.79
C SER A 64 -31.44 -33.42 -35.69
N VAL A 65 -31.86 -33.43 -34.43
CA VAL A 65 -30.96 -33.65 -33.27
C VAL A 65 -31.31 -35.00 -32.65
N GLU A 66 -30.30 -35.85 -32.47
CA GLU A 66 -30.43 -37.16 -31.82
C GLU A 66 -30.25 -37.00 -30.32
N VAL A 67 -31.24 -37.42 -29.53
CA VAL A 67 -31.16 -37.37 -28.06
C VAL A 67 -31.30 -38.78 -27.50
N PRO A 68 -30.29 -39.33 -26.78
CA PRO A 68 -30.40 -40.63 -26.16
C PRO A 68 -31.29 -40.52 -24.91
N TRP A 69 -32.51 -41.06 -24.98
CA TRP A 69 -33.36 -41.24 -23.82
C TRP A 69 -33.29 -42.72 -23.40
N ASN A 70 -32.55 -42.98 -22.32
CA ASN A 70 -32.31 -44.27 -21.66
C ASN A 70 -31.47 -45.33 -22.40
N SER A 71 -30.59 -45.98 -21.64
CA SER A 71 -29.60 -46.99 -22.05
C SER A 71 -30.17 -48.34 -22.51
N HIS A 72 -31.49 -48.47 -22.65
CA HIS A 72 -32.16 -49.74 -22.95
C HIS A 72 -33.08 -49.70 -24.17
N ASP A 73 -33.21 -48.57 -24.86
CA ASP A 73 -34.06 -48.44 -26.05
C ASP A 73 -33.16 -48.18 -27.28
N SER A 74 -33.05 -49.13 -28.21
CA SER A 74 -32.21 -49.01 -29.42
C SER A 74 -32.80 -48.10 -30.49
N ALA A 75 -33.92 -47.45 -30.19
CA ALA A 75 -34.62 -46.54 -31.09
C ALA A 75 -34.10 -45.11 -30.89
N VAL A 76 -33.23 -44.64 -31.79
CA VAL A 76 -32.91 -43.21 -31.92
C VAL A 76 -34.18 -42.48 -32.33
N ARG A 77 -34.82 -41.79 -31.39
CA ARG A 77 -36.00 -40.97 -31.67
C ARG A 77 -35.53 -39.57 -32.07
N VAL A 78 -35.80 -39.21 -33.32
CA VAL A 78 -35.52 -37.88 -33.84
C VAL A 78 -36.65 -36.95 -33.43
N VAL A 79 -36.35 -35.95 -32.60
CA VAL A 79 -37.29 -34.89 -32.29
C VAL A 79 -37.22 -33.87 -33.43
N GLN A 80 -38.29 -33.77 -34.22
CA GLN A 80 -38.43 -32.73 -35.24
C GLN A 80 -39.23 -31.57 -34.65
N TYR A 81 -38.58 -30.43 -34.50
CA TYR A 81 -39.24 -29.18 -34.17
C TYR A 81 -39.97 -28.64 -35.40
N CYS A 82 -41.11 -27.99 -35.16
CA CYS A 82 -41.82 -27.25 -36.20
C CYS A 82 -40.93 -26.12 -36.76
N ARG A 83 -41.18 -25.66 -37.99
CA ARG A 83 -40.38 -24.58 -38.61
C ARG A 83 -40.36 -23.31 -37.76
N GLU A 84 -41.50 -22.95 -37.17
CA GLU A 84 -41.64 -21.78 -36.29
C GLU A 84 -40.86 -21.98 -34.97
N CYS A 85 -40.88 -23.20 -34.43
CA CYS A 85 -40.16 -23.60 -33.22
C CYS A 85 -38.64 -23.51 -33.43
N ASN A 86 -38.15 -24.00 -34.57
CA ASN A 86 -36.74 -23.90 -34.95
C ASN A 86 -36.30 -22.45 -35.21
N GLN A 87 -37.15 -21.65 -35.85
CA GLN A 87 -36.87 -20.22 -36.06
C GLN A 87 -36.85 -19.45 -34.72
N GLY A 88 -37.79 -19.72 -33.82
CA GLY A 88 -37.84 -19.12 -32.49
C GLY A 88 -36.64 -19.51 -31.62
N LEU A 89 -36.19 -20.77 -31.69
CA LEU A 89 -34.98 -21.23 -31.02
C LEU A 89 -33.73 -20.53 -31.55
N ALA A 90 -33.58 -20.48 -32.88
CA ALA A 90 -32.43 -19.84 -33.53
C ALA A 90 -32.37 -18.33 -33.28
N VAL A 91 -33.51 -17.67 -33.07
CA VAL A 91 -33.55 -16.25 -32.65
C VAL A 91 -33.01 -16.11 -31.23
N VAL A 92 -33.49 -16.93 -30.29
CA VAL A 92 -33.05 -16.83 -28.88
C VAL A 92 -31.60 -17.21 -28.67
N GLU A 93 -31.09 -18.21 -29.41
CA GLU A 93 -29.66 -18.54 -29.37
C GLU A 93 -28.81 -17.37 -29.89
N ARG A 94 -29.22 -16.74 -31.00
CA ARG A 94 -28.52 -15.57 -31.54
C ARG A 94 -28.58 -14.37 -30.60
N ASP A 95 -29.72 -14.12 -29.98
CA ASP A 95 -29.90 -13.02 -29.02
C ASP A 95 -29.00 -13.24 -27.79
N LEU A 96 -28.93 -14.47 -27.27
CA LEU A 96 -28.04 -14.82 -26.17
C LEU A 96 -26.56 -14.64 -26.54
N GLU A 97 -26.14 -15.10 -27.72
CA GLU A 97 -24.78 -14.90 -28.24
C GLU A 97 -24.45 -13.40 -28.38
N GLN A 98 -25.38 -12.62 -28.90
CA GLN A 98 -25.20 -11.19 -29.09
C GLN A 98 -25.07 -10.45 -27.76
N VAL A 99 -25.94 -10.74 -26.79
CA VAL A 99 -25.86 -10.16 -25.44
C VAL A 99 -24.55 -10.56 -24.77
N LEU A 100 -24.19 -11.85 -24.81
CA LEU A 100 -22.95 -12.36 -24.25
C LEU A 100 -21.72 -11.65 -24.83
N ALA A 101 -21.61 -11.58 -26.16
CA ALA A 101 -20.50 -10.94 -26.84
C ALA A 101 -20.42 -9.44 -26.53
N ALA A 102 -21.56 -8.75 -26.48
CA ALA A 102 -21.61 -7.34 -26.14
C ALA A 102 -21.11 -7.06 -24.71
N LYS A 103 -21.52 -7.88 -23.72
CA LYS A 103 -21.10 -7.68 -22.32
C LYS A 103 -19.63 -8.02 -22.09
N LEU A 104 -19.12 -9.08 -22.71
CA LEU A 104 -17.70 -9.41 -22.62
C LEU A 104 -16.83 -8.31 -23.24
N LYS A 105 -17.23 -7.78 -24.41
CA LYS A 105 -16.53 -6.67 -25.06
C LYS A 105 -16.52 -5.40 -24.22
N ALA A 106 -17.66 -5.03 -23.62
CA ALA A 106 -17.75 -3.85 -22.77
C ALA A 106 -16.77 -3.92 -21.57
N VAL A 107 -16.66 -5.11 -20.96
CA VAL A 107 -15.67 -5.35 -19.90
C VAL A 107 -14.25 -5.19 -20.41
N ASP A 108 -13.90 -5.81 -21.55
CA ASP A 108 -12.55 -5.69 -22.12
C ASP A 108 -12.18 -4.25 -22.48
N ASP A 109 -13.12 -3.53 -23.11
CA ASP A 109 -12.94 -2.12 -23.48
C ASP A 109 -12.69 -1.26 -22.23
N SER A 110 -13.42 -1.50 -21.14
CA SER A 110 -13.26 -0.78 -19.86
C SER A 110 -11.91 -1.02 -19.17
N LEU A 111 -11.30 -2.19 -19.38
CA LEU A 111 -10.02 -2.57 -18.75
C LEU A 111 -8.79 -2.18 -19.58
N SER A 112 -8.96 -1.81 -20.85
CA SER A 112 -7.86 -1.48 -21.77
C SER A 112 -6.94 -0.37 -21.23
N GLY A 113 -7.52 0.71 -20.70
CA GLY A 113 -6.77 1.82 -20.11
C GLY A 113 -6.01 1.42 -18.83
N ILE A 114 -6.63 0.58 -17.99
CA ILE A 114 -5.99 0.06 -16.78
C ILE A 114 -4.82 -0.85 -17.15
N HIS A 115 -4.96 -1.66 -18.19
CA HIS A 115 -3.90 -2.55 -18.64
C HIS A 115 -2.65 -1.79 -19.08
N ALA A 116 -2.82 -0.70 -19.82
CA ALA A 116 -1.71 0.17 -20.24
C ALA A 116 -0.97 0.75 -19.02
N ILE A 117 -1.72 1.26 -18.05
CA ILE A 117 -1.12 1.82 -16.82
C ILE A 117 -0.40 0.73 -16.01
N GLU A 118 -0.95 -0.47 -15.92
CA GLU A 118 -0.30 -1.60 -15.23
C GLU A 118 1.04 -2.00 -15.89
N LEU A 119 1.13 -1.93 -17.21
CA LEU A 119 2.39 -2.14 -17.94
C LEU A 119 3.40 -1.05 -17.61
N ASP A 120 2.99 0.21 -17.55
CA ASP A 120 3.86 1.33 -17.19
C ASP A 120 4.39 1.21 -15.76
N ILE A 121 3.53 0.80 -14.80
CA ILE A 121 3.95 0.56 -13.41
C ILE A 121 5.02 -0.54 -13.35
N ARG A 122 4.85 -1.62 -14.12
CA ARG A 122 5.85 -2.71 -14.17
C ARG A 122 7.15 -2.26 -14.81
N ALA A 123 7.08 -1.47 -15.89
CA ALA A 123 8.25 -0.93 -16.55
C ALA A 123 9.03 0.00 -15.61
N ALA A 124 8.33 0.85 -14.86
CA ALA A 124 8.94 1.75 -13.88
C ALA A 124 9.63 1.00 -12.73
N ALA A 125 9.08 -0.14 -12.28
CA ALA A 125 9.68 -0.97 -11.23
C ALA A 125 10.99 -1.67 -11.64
N LEU A 126 11.27 -1.79 -12.94
CA LEU A 126 12.49 -2.42 -13.47
C LEU A 126 13.64 -1.43 -13.69
N LEU A 127 13.37 -0.12 -13.60
CA LEU A 127 14.42 0.87 -13.72
C LEU A 127 15.27 0.86 -12.43
N PRO A 128 16.61 0.83 -12.54
CA PRO A 128 17.47 0.96 -11.38
C PRO A 128 17.20 2.32 -10.71
N PRO A 129 17.30 2.42 -9.37
CA PRO A 129 17.17 3.69 -8.69
C PRO A 129 18.18 4.68 -9.29
N PRO A 130 17.82 5.96 -9.45
CA PRO A 130 18.76 6.97 -9.93
C PRO A 130 19.99 6.93 -9.01
N SER A 131 21.14 6.60 -9.59
CA SER A 131 22.42 6.62 -8.89
C SER A 131 22.60 8.01 -8.31
N GLU A 132 22.61 8.14 -6.98
CA GLU A 132 23.19 9.30 -6.35
C GLU A 132 24.61 9.49 -6.93
N ALA A 133 24.89 10.73 -7.31
CA ALA A 133 26.03 11.13 -8.11
C ALA A 133 27.34 10.47 -7.66
N ALA A 134 27.91 9.64 -8.52
CA ALA A 134 29.32 9.29 -8.44
C ALA A 134 30.16 10.51 -8.88
N PRO A 135 31.40 10.66 -8.38
CA PRO A 135 32.19 11.88 -8.54
C PRO A 135 32.51 12.14 -10.01
N LEU A 136 32.59 13.42 -10.36
CA LEU A 136 32.97 13.93 -11.67
C LEU A 136 34.35 13.41 -12.09
N ASP A 137 34.39 12.47 -13.02
CA ASP A 137 35.60 12.22 -13.79
C ASP A 137 35.65 13.18 -14.98
N ALA A 138 36.75 13.91 -15.04
CA ALA A 138 37.06 14.90 -16.03
C ALA A 138 37.45 14.21 -17.35
N GLU A 139 36.49 14.05 -18.26
CA GLU A 139 36.78 14.08 -19.70
C GLU A 139 35.49 14.32 -20.47
N GLY A 140 35.45 15.46 -21.16
CA GLY A 140 34.27 15.97 -21.83
C GLY A 140 33.85 15.10 -23.01
N VAL A 141 32.74 14.38 -22.84
CA VAL A 141 31.82 14.07 -23.93
C VAL A 141 30.41 14.30 -23.41
N ALA A 142 29.74 15.30 -23.97
CA ALA A 142 28.36 15.64 -23.63
C ALA A 142 27.44 14.50 -24.07
N ALA A 143 27.16 13.56 -23.16
CA ALA A 143 25.95 12.78 -23.25
C ALA A 143 24.79 13.76 -23.05
N VAL A 144 23.98 13.93 -24.09
CA VAL A 144 22.70 14.63 -24.02
C VAL A 144 21.80 13.81 -23.11
N SER A 145 21.93 14.03 -21.80
CA SER A 145 20.93 13.65 -20.83
C SER A 145 19.75 14.57 -21.08
N THR A 146 18.80 14.10 -21.88
CA THR A 146 17.42 14.57 -21.78
C THR A 146 17.06 14.62 -20.29
N PRO A 147 16.55 15.75 -19.76
CA PRO A 147 16.06 15.78 -18.40
C PRO A 147 14.86 14.83 -18.38
N ALA A 148 15.07 13.60 -17.94
CA ALA A 148 13.97 12.80 -17.43
C ALA A 148 13.41 13.65 -16.30
N ALA A 149 12.27 14.30 -16.54
CA ALA A 149 11.55 14.98 -15.48
C ALA A 149 11.48 14.02 -14.29
N ASP A 150 11.80 14.48 -13.09
CA ASP A 150 11.66 13.69 -11.87
C ASP A 150 10.18 13.30 -11.72
N ILE A 151 9.78 12.19 -12.36
CA ILE A 151 8.43 11.66 -12.26
C ILE A 151 8.29 11.19 -10.81
N PRO A 152 7.34 11.73 -10.04
CA PRO A 152 7.11 11.28 -8.67
C PRO A 152 6.91 9.76 -8.64
N LYS A 153 7.49 9.09 -7.63
CA LYS A 153 7.48 7.62 -7.50
C LYS A 153 6.07 7.01 -7.54
N ASP A 154 5.05 7.80 -7.20
CA ASP A 154 3.65 7.41 -7.13
C ASP A 154 2.81 7.84 -8.35
N PHE A 155 3.40 8.47 -9.37
CA PHE A 155 2.69 9.06 -10.51
C PHE A 155 1.77 8.07 -11.24
N PHE A 156 2.31 6.90 -11.62
CA PHE A 156 1.53 5.87 -12.30
C PHE A 156 0.46 5.25 -11.39
N VAL A 157 0.71 5.19 -10.08
CA VAL A 157 -0.26 4.70 -9.08
C VAL A 157 -1.43 5.67 -8.93
N LYS A 158 -1.18 6.99 -9.02
CA LYS A 158 -2.22 8.02 -9.05
C LYS A 158 -3.08 7.91 -10.30
N GLN A 159 -2.48 7.76 -11.48
CA GLN A 159 -3.22 7.53 -12.72
C GLN A 159 -4.08 6.27 -12.64
N LEU A 160 -3.55 5.17 -12.09
CA LEU A 160 -4.31 3.94 -11.89
C LEU A 160 -5.53 4.19 -10.98
N THR A 161 -5.34 4.92 -9.88
CA THR A 161 -6.42 5.24 -8.94
C THR A 161 -7.55 6.03 -9.61
N GLU A 162 -7.20 7.01 -10.44
CA GLU A 162 -8.17 7.79 -11.21
C GLU A 162 -8.91 6.96 -12.27
N ALA A 163 -8.20 6.06 -12.96
CA ALA A 163 -8.80 5.15 -13.94
C ALA A 163 -9.77 4.17 -13.26
N LEU A 164 -9.39 3.60 -12.12
CA LEU A 164 -10.24 2.70 -11.33
C LEU A 164 -11.50 3.40 -10.81
N ALA A 165 -11.40 4.67 -10.41
CA ALA A 165 -12.56 5.44 -9.97
C ALA A 165 -13.61 5.65 -11.09
N LYS A 166 -13.15 5.66 -12.36
CA LYS A 166 -13.99 5.86 -13.57
C LYS A 166 -14.59 4.58 -14.15
N LEU A 167 -14.18 3.39 -13.69
CA LEU A 167 -14.77 2.12 -14.14
C LEU A 167 -16.29 2.16 -13.95
N GLU A 168 -17.09 1.66 -14.89
CA GLU A 168 -18.54 1.60 -14.73
C GLU A 168 -18.96 0.23 -14.20
N SER A 169 -20.00 0.22 -13.36
CA SER A 169 -20.67 -0.99 -12.90
C SER A 169 -22.16 -0.82 -13.17
N ASP A 170 -22.67 -1.48 -14.22
CA ASP A 170 -24.07 -1.38 -14.60
C ASP A 170 -24.83 -2.65 -14.22
N VAL A 171 -25.73 -2.50 -13.24
CA VAL A 171 -26.64 -3.56 -12.79
C VAL A 171 -27.57 -4.00 -13.94
N SER A 172 -27.87 -3.10 -14.88
CA SER A 172 -28.70 -3.39 -16.05
C SER A 172 -28.09 -4.45 -16.95
N ASP A 173 -26.76 -4.49 -17.06
CA ASP A 173 -26.03 -5.47 -17.87
C ASP A 173 -26.17 -6.90 -17.32
N VAL A 174 -26.12 -7.02 -16.00
CA VAL A 174 -26.27 -8.29 -15.28
C VAL A 174 -27.68 -8.83 -15.46
N GLU A 175 -28.70 -7.97 -15.28
CA GLU A 175 -30.10 -8.35 -15.42
C GLU A 175 -30.46 -8.68 -16.88
N ALA A 176 -29.88 -7.97 -17.85
CA ALA A 176 -30.06 -8.27 -19.28
C ALA A 176 -29.53 -9.67 -19.63
N LEU A 177 -28.31 -10.01 -19.20
CA LEU A 177 -27.74 -11.34 -19.45
C LEU A 177 -28.51 -12.44 -18.73
N LYS A 178 -28.93 -12.21 -17.48
CA LYS A 178 -29.76 -13.16 -16.71
C LYS A 178 -31.11 -13.42 -17.36
N THR A 179 -31.74 -12.39 -17.91
CA THR A 179 -33.01 -12.49 -18.64
C THR A 179 -32.83 -13.30 -19.90
N ALA A 180 -31.78 -13.03 -20.69
CA ALA A 180 -31.46 -13.78 -21.90
C ALA A 180 -31.17 -15.27 -21.60
N ILE A 181 -30.43 -15.58 -20.53
CA ILE A 181 -30.18 -16.95 -20.08
C ILE A 181 -31.49 -17.65 -19.72
N SER A 182 -32.37 -16.97 -18.97
CA SER A 182 -33.65 -17.54 -18.55
C SER A 182 -34.55 -17.85 -19.75
N GLU A 183 -34.58 -16.96 -20.75
CA GLU A 183 -35.33 -17.19 -21.98
C GLU A 183 -34.76 -18.37 -22.79
N ALA A 184 -33.44 -18.46 -22.91
CA ALA A 184 -32.77 -19.58 -23.58
C ALA A 184 -33.02 -20.93 -22.88
N GLN A 185 -33.01 -20.95 -21.54
CA GLN A 185 -33.36 -22.14 -20.75
C GLN A 185 -34.82 -22.55 -20.95
N ASN A 186 -35.75 -21.59 -20.95
CA ASN A 186 -37.17 -21.87 -21.15
C ASN A 186 -37.49 -22.46 -22.53
N LYS A 187 -36.73 -22.08 -23.56
CA LYS A 187 -36.88 -22.60 -24.93
C LYS A 187 -36.03 -23.83 -25.23
N ALA A 188 -35.34 -24.39 -24.23
CA ALA A 188 -34.43 -25.53 -24.39
C ALA A 188 -33.35 -25.30 -25.45
N ALA A 189 -32.76 -24.11 -25.45
CA ALA A 189 -31.59 -23.75 -26.27
C ALA A 189 -30.39 -24.66 -26.00
N ASN A 190 -29.40 -24.60 -26.90
CA ASN A 190 -28.17 -25.38 -26.80
C ASN A 190 -27.57 -25.35 -25.38
N PRO A 191 -27.46 -26.51 -24.70
CA PRO A 191 -27.04 -26.56 -23.31
C PRO A 191 -25.61 -26.07 -23.09
N ARG A 192 -24.73 -26.15 -24.12
CA ARG A 192 -23.37 -25.62 -24.04
C ARG A 192 -23.35 -24.10 -24.02
N LEU A 193 -24.16 -23.46 -24.87
CA LEU A 193 -24.28 -22.01 -24.94
C LEU A 193 -24.88 -21.45 -23.64
N VAL A 194 -25.91 -22.12 -23.11
CA VAL A 194 -26.51 -21.76 -21.82
C VAL A 194 -25.49 -21.90 -20.69
N GLN A 195 -24.65 -22.94 -20.69
CA GLN A 195 -23.60 -23.10 -19.69
C GLN A 195 -22.54 -22.00 -19.79
N GLU A 196 -22.06 -21.69 -20.99
CA GLU A 196 -21.11 -20.61 -21.24
C GLU A 196 -21.66 -19.26 -20.78
N ALA A 197 -22.92 -18.96 -21.09
CA ALA A 197 -23.58 -17.74 -20.64
C ALA A 197 -23.73 -17.69 -19.11
N ASN A 198 -24.01 -18.81 -18.44
CA ASN A 198 -24.05 -18.89 -16.97
C ASN A 198 -22.67 -18.63 -16.34
N ASP A 199 -21.59 -19.14 -16.94
CA ASP A 199 -20.24 -18.91 -16.46
C ASP A 199 -19.81 -17.45 -16.68
N ALA A 200 -20.16 -16.86 -17.83
CA ALA A 200 -19.96 -15.45 -18.10
C ALA A 200 -20.79 -14.55 -17.16
N TYR A 201 -22.03 -14.93 -16.85
CA TYR A 201 -22.87 -14.24 -15.88
C TYR A 201 -22.23 -14.21 -14.49
N LYS A 202 -21.75 -15.36 -13.98
CA LYS A 202 -21.02 -15.43 -12.70
C LYS A 202 -19.79 -14.52 -12.71
N ARG A 203 -19.00 -14.56 -13.80
CA ARG A 203 -17.83 -13.69 -13.98
C ARG A 203 -18.20 -12.22 -13.95
N LEU A 204 -19.27 -11.82 -14.65
CA LEU A 204 -19.72 -10.43 -14.73
C LEU A 204 -20.20 -9.90 -13.37
N VAL A 205 -20.98 -10.70 -12.63
CA VAL A 205 -21.43 -10.37 -11.27
C VAL A 205 -20.22 -10.15 -10.35
N SER A 206 -19.24 -11.07 -10.36
CA SER A 206 -18.05 -10.93 -9.54
C SER A 206 -17.15 -9.77 -10.00
N HIS A 207 -17.13 -9.45 -11.30
CA HIS A 207 -16.42 -8.29 -11.84
C HIS A 207 -17.00 -6.99 -11.27
N TYR A 208 -18.31 -6.75 -11.40
CA TYR A 208 -18.93 -5.52 -10.89
C TYR A 208 -18.85 -5.41 -9.37
N LYS A 209 -19.04 -6.52 -8.65
CA LYS A 209 -18.83 -6.54 -7.19
C LYS A 209 -17.41 -6.12 -6.80
N LEU A 210 -16.41 -6.56 -7.54
CA LEU A 210 -15.02 -6.17 -7.31
C LEU A 210 -14.79 -4.68 -7.62
N VAL A 211 -15.35 -4.17 -8.73
CA VAL A 211 -15.29 -2.75 -9.09
C VAL A 211 -15.93 -1.86 -8.01
N ASP A 212 -17.11 -2.24 -7.53
CA ASP A 212 -17.81 -1.50 -6.48
C ASP A 212 -17.01 -1.45 -5.18
N GLU A 213 -16.42 -2.56 -4.76
CA GLU A 213 -15.57 -2.61 -3.56
C GLU A 213 -14.26 -1.83 -3.74
N ILE A 214 -13.65 -1.83 -4.93
CA ILE A 214 -12.49 -0.98 -5.24
C ILE A 214 -12.88 0.48 -5.06
N LYS A 215 -13.95 0.93 -5.71
CA LYS A 215 -14.43 2.31 -5.63
C LYS A 215 -14.76 2.73 -4.21
N ARG A 216 -15.50 1.88 -3.49
CA ARG A 216 -15.86 2.12 -2.09
C ARG A 216 -14.61 2.36 -1.25
N LEU A 217 -13.61 1.49 -1.38
CA LEU A 217 -12.37 1.64 -0.62
C LEU A 217 -11.59 2.89 -1.04
N LEU A 218 -11.52 3.22 -2.33
CA LEU A 218 -10.86 4.43 -2.82
C LEU A 218 -11.48 5.72 -2.24
N VAL A 219 -12.80 5.76 -2.06
CA VAL A 219 -13.51 6.90 -1.44
C VAL A 219 -13.25 6.99 0.07
N GLU A 220 -13.08 5.85 0.76
CA GLU A 220 -12.83 5.80 2.22
C GLU A 220 -11.42 6.25 2.60
N ARG A 221 -10.48 6.34 1.64
CA ARG A 221 -9.08 6.66 1.92
C ARG A 221 -8.90 8.07 2.49
N PRO A 222 -8.02 8.26 3.52
CA PRO A 222 -7.10 7.28 4.07
C PRO A 222 -7.75 6.25 5.02
N VAL A 223 -7.37 4.99 4.88
CA VAL A 223 -7.88 3.91 5.73
C VAL A 223 -7.09 3.83 7.03
N ASN A 224 -7.79 3.83 8.16
CA ASN A 224 -7.19 3.78 9.50
C ASN A 224 -7.43 2.44 10.23
N VAL A 225 -8.35 1.60 9.75
CA VAL A 225 -8.66 0.28 10.35
C VAL A 225 -8.52 -0.84 9.32
N ARG A 226 -7.82 -1.91 9.69
CA ARG A 226 -7.58 -3.07 8.81
C ARG A 226 -8.86 -3.79 8.37
N SER A 227 -9.93 -3.74 9.18
CA SER A 227 -11.20 -4.39 8.86
C SER A 227 -11.90 -3.78 7.64
N SER A 228 -11.69 -2.49 7.34
CA SER A 228 -12.27 -1.83 6.15
C SER A 228 -11.78 -2.43 4.83
N ILE A 229 -10.65 -3.15 4.84
CA ILE A 229 -10.03 -3.80 3.68
C ILE A 229 -10.65 -5.19 3.42
N GLU A 230 -11.32 -5.79 4.40
CA GLU A 230 -11.73 -7.20 4.31
C GLU A 230 -12.83 -7.45 3.27
N CYS A 231 -13.74 -6.48 3.07
CA CYS A 231 -14.75 -6.56 2.02
C CYS A 231 -14.11 -6.68 0.63
N LEU A 232 -13.08 -5.87 0.36
CA LEU A 232 -12.32 -5.93 -0.90
C LEU A 232 -11.54 -7.25 -1.04
N ARG A 233 -10.93 -7.77 0.04
CA ARG A 233 -10.25 -9.08 0.01
C ARG A 233 -11.23 -10.22 -0.29
N SER A 234 -12.43 -10.15 0.26
CA SER A 234 -13.48 -11.15 0.01
C SER A 234 -13.93 -11.10 -1.46
N ALA A 235 -14.25 -9.91 -1.97
CA ALA A 235 -14.62 -9.70 -3.37
C ALA A 235 -13.51 -10.14 -4.34
N TRP A 236 -12.24 -9.87 -4.01
CA TRP A 236 -11.09 -10.31 -4.80
C TRP A 236 -10.97 -11.84 -4.87
N ARG A 237 -11.16 -12.55 -3.74
CA ARG A 237 -11.14 -14.02 -3.72
C ARG A 237 -12.27 -14.61 -4.55
N GLU A 238 -13.46 -14.03 -4.45
CA GLU A 238 -14.62 -14.43 -5.24
C GLU A 238 -14.37 -14.21 -6.74
N ALA A 239 -13.92 -13.01 -7.13
CA ALA A 239 -13.57 -12.68 -8.51
C ALA A 239 -12.48 -13.60 -9.08
N LYS A 240 -11.49 -13.97 -8.27
CA LYS A 240 -10.46 -14.94 -8.65
C LYS A 240 -11.06 -16.33 -8.92
N SER A 241 -11.99 -16.79 -8.08
CA SER A 241 -12.68 -18.06 -8.28
C SER A 241 -13.63 -18.07 -9.48
N ALA A 242 -14.17 -16.90 -9.85
CA ALA A 242 -15.03 -16.71 -11.01
C ALA A 242 -14.26 -16.42 -12.31
N HIS A 243 -12.92 -16.50 -12.29
CA HIS A 243 -12.05 -16.23 -13.44
C HIS A 243 -12.25 -14.84 -14.06
N VAL A 244 -12.39 -13.81 -13.22
CA VAL A 244 -12.36 -12.40 -13.65
C VAL A 244 -10.98 -12.05 -14.22
N SER A 245 -10.93 -11.08 -15.14
CA SER A 245 -9.70 -10.62 -15.80
C SER A 245 -8.55 -10.41 -14.81
N PRO A 246 -7.35 -10.95 -15.09
CA PRO A 246 -6.19 -10.82 -14.20
C PRO A 246 -5.78 -9.36 -14.00
N ILE A 247 -6.03 -8.50 -14.98
CA ILE A 247 -5.72 -7.06 -14.92
C ILE A 247 -6.47 -6.40 -13.77
N LEU A 248 -7.78 -6.67 -13.64
CA LEU A 248 -8.58 -6.11 -12.56
C LEU A 248 -8.17 -6.71 -11.20
N LEU A 249 -7.81 -7.99 -11.16
CA LEU A 249 -7.32 -8.64 -9.94
C LEU A 249 -6.00 -8.04 -9.45
N GLU A 250 -5.09 -7.69 -10.37
CA GLU A 250 -3.83 -7.02 -10.04
C GLU A 250 -4.07 -5.59 -9.55
N ALA A 251 -4.90 -4.83 -10.26
CA ALA A 251 -5.26 -3.47 -9.85
C ALA A 251 -5.91 -3.46 -8.45
N ALA A 252 -6.83 -4.39 -8.19
CA ALA A 252 -7.42 -4.58 -6.86
C ALA A 252 -6.37 -4.93 -5.79
N THR A 253 -5.38 -5.75 -6.14
CA THR A 253 -4.26 -6.09 -5.24
C THR A 253 -3.47 -4.85 -4.86
N ARG A 254 -3.20 -3.94 -5.82
CA ARG A 254 -2.53 -2.67 -5.53
C ARG A 254 -3.33 -1.79 -4.58
N VAL A 255 -4.64 -1.68 -4.79
CA VAL A 255 -5.53 -0.92 -3.89
C VAL A 255 -5.53 -1.52 -2.47
N ILE A 256 -5.50 -2.85 -2.33
CA ILE A 256 -5.32 -3.52 -1.04
C ILE A 256 -3.99 -3.13 -0.40
N VAL A 257 -2.88 -3.20 -1.14
CA VAL A 257 -1.53 -2.85 -0.65
C VAL A 257 -1.44 -1.38 -0.23
N MET A 258 -2.08 -0.47 -0.98
CA MET A 258 -2.19 0.95 -0.64
C MET A 258 -2.90 1.14 0.70
N ALA A 259 -4.08 0.54 0.87
CA ALA A 259 -4.86 0.66 2.10
C ALA A 259 -4.14 0.00 3.30
N GLU A 260 -3.45 -1.13 3.10
CA GLU A 260 -2.64 -1.77 4.15
C GLU A 260 -1.45 -0.90 4.57
N GLY A 261 -0.82 -0.22 3.59
CA GLY A 261 0.22 0.77 3.82
C GLY A 261 -0.28 1.94 4.67
N GLU A 262 -1.46 2.48 4.33
CA GLU A 262 -2.11 3.56 5.09
C GLU A 262 -2.42 3.17 6.53
N VAL A 263 -3.03 2.00 6.76
CA VAL A 263 -3.33 1.51 8.12
C VAL A 263 -2.04 1.35 8.94
N SER A 264 -0.98 0.83 8.32
CA SER A 264 0.31 0.63 8.98
C SER A 264 0.98 1.95 9.33
N LEU A 265 1.04 2.89 8.36
CA LEU A 265 1.58 4.22 8.57
C LEU A 265 0.79 4.99 9.63
N TYR A 266 -0.55 4.92 9.59
CA TYR A 266 -1.42 5.52 10.58
C TYR A 266 -1.13 4.98 11.99
N GLY A 267 -0.90 3.68 12.13
CA GLY A 267 -0.47 3.07 13.40
C GLY A 267 0.83 3.67 13.95
N TYR A 268 1.87 3.77 13.11
CA TYR A 268 3.14 4.38 13.52
C TYR A 268 3.03 5.89 13.80
N TYR A 269 2.22 6.59 13.01
CA TYR A 269 1.89 7.99 13.21
C TYR A 269 1.24 8.20 14.58
N MET A 270 0.22 7.41 14.93
CA MET A 270 -0.48 7.54 16.21
C MET A 270 0.38 7.18 17.42
N LEU A 271 1.35 6.27 17.29
CA LEU A 271 2.33 5.99 18.33
C LEU A 271 3.22 7.21 18.58
N SER A 272 3.72 7.82 17.50
CA SER A 272 4.64 8.95 17.57
C SER A 272 3.93 10.27 17.93
N ALA A 273 2.66 10.43 17.56
CA ALA A 273 1.88 11.64 17.82
C ALA A 273 1.60 11.86 19.32
N ARG A 274 1.75 10.82 20.14
CA ARG A 274 1.64 10.91 21.61
C ARG A 274 2.90 11.46 22.27
N ILE A 275 4.00 11.57 21.53
CA ILE A 275 5.25 12.12 22.02
C ILE A 275 5.10 13.64 22.07
N GLY A 276 5.03 14.19 23.27
CA GLY A 276 4.92 15.64 23.48
C GLY A 276 6.23 16.39 23.17
N LEU A 277 7.37 15.74 23.40
CA LEU A 277 8.71 16.28 23.15
C LEU A 277 9.62 15.16 22.60
N GLY A 278 10.15 15.35 21.40
CA GLY A 278 11.12 14.43 20.81
C GLY A 278 12.39 14.33 21.65
N SER A 279 12.77 13.11 22.01
CA SER A 279 13.95 12.83 22.83
C SER A 279 14.53 11.45 22.53
N LYS A 280 15.77 11.20 22.96
CA LYS A 280 16.42 9.88 22.81
C LYS A 280 15.63 8.73 23.41
N ALA A 281 14.79 8.99 24.42
CA ALA A 281 13.95 7.97 25.06
C ALA A 281 12.93 7.36 24.09
N TYR A 282 12.47 8.13 23.09
CA TYR A 282 11.47 7.70 22.10
C TYR A 282 12.07 7.35 20.74
N LEU A 283 13.40 7.23 20.63
CA LEU A 283 14.10 6.97 19.37
C LEU A 283 13.55 5.75 18.63
N ASN A 284 13.18 4.69 19.36
CA ASN A 284 12.60 3.49 18.76
C ASN A 284 11.28 3.76 18.02
N ASP A 285 10.41 4.61 18.57
CA ASP A 285 9.12 4.91 17.96
C ASP A 285 9.27 5.90 16.80
N MET A 286 10.17 6.89 16.93
CA MET A 286 10.55 7.79 15.83
C MET A 286 11.18 7.04 14.65
N THR A 287 11.98 6.01 14.94
CA THR A 287 12.59 5.13 13.93
C THR A 287 11.52 4.30 13.23
N LYS A 288 10.55 3.73 13.96
CA LYS A 288 9.41 3.03 13.35
C LYS A 288 8.60 3.93 12.43
N LEU A 289 8.35 5.19 12.81
CA LEU A 289 7.67 6.16 11.93
C LEU A 289 8.48 6.43 10.66
N SER A 290 9.80 6.59 10.78
CA SER A 290 10.70 6.83 9.64
C SER A 290 10.72 5.65 8.67
N HIS A 291 10.80 4.41 9.20
CA HIS A 291 10.69 3.20 8.41
C HIS A 291 9.30 3.07 7.77
N GLY A 292 8.23 3.38 8.52
CA GLY A 292 6.86 3.36 8.03
C GLY A 292 6.65 4.30 6.84
N ILE A 293 7.16 5.53 6.90
CA ILE A 293 7.14 6.51 5.81
C ILE A 293 7.87 5.94 4.57
N SER A 294 9.09 5.45 4.77
CA SER A 294 9.94 4.94 3.68
C SER A 294 9.31 3.72 3.00
N ALA A 295 8.61 2.87 3.76
CA ALA A 295 7.98 1.66 3.27
C ALA A 295 6.68 1.89 2.46
N VAL A 296 6.16 3.12 2.41
CA VAL A 296 4.89 3.43 1.73
C VAL A 296 4.97 4.59 0.73
N GLU A 297 6.11 5.27 0.65
CA GLU A 297 6.31 6.45 -0.21
C GLU A 297 6.14 6.14 -1.70
N ASP A 298 6.48 4.93 -2.13
CA ASP A 298 6.36 4.43 -3.50
C ASP A 298 5.02 3.72 -3.77
N LYS A 299 4.20 3.50 -2.74
CA LYS A 299 2.95 2.74 -2.85
C LYS A 299 1.73 3.58 -3.19
N GLY A 300 1.87 4.91 -3.32
CA GLY A 300 0.75 5.81 -3.62
C GLY A 300 -0.30 5.89 -2.50
N VAL A 301 0.16 5.87 -1.23
CA VAL A 301 -0.70 6.14 -0.07
C VAL A 301 -1.21 7.59 -0.07
N ASN A 302 -2.25 7.88 0.70
CA ASN A 302 -2.81 9.22 0.80
C ASN A 302 -1.75 10.31 1.11
N ASP A 303 -1.66 11.32 0.24
CA ASP A 303 -0.66 12.40 0.32
C ASP A 303 -0.74 13.18 1.65
N THR A 304 -1.94 13.42 2.17
CA THR A 304 -2.14 14.16 3.42
C THR A 304 -1.60 13.36 4.60
N LEU A 305 -1.90 12.05 4.68
CA LEU A 305 -1.37 11.18 5.72
C LEU A 305 0.16 11.11 5.65
N LEU A 306 0.72 10.92 4.45
CA LEU A 306 2.17 10.85 4.25
C LEU A 306 2.86 12.16 4.64
N ARG A 307 2.30 13.30 4.24
CA ARG A 307 2.81 14.62 4.59
C ARG A 307 2.78 14.84 6.10
N ASN A 308 1.66 14.56 6.76
CA ASN A 308 1.53 14.71 8.21
C ASN A 308 2.53 13.83 8.97
N ALA A 309 2.75 12.60 8.50
CA ALA A 309 3.75 11.70 9.07
C ALA A 309 5.18 12.24 8.91
N LYS A 310 5.55 12.75 7.73
CA LYS A 310 6.86 13.37 7.48
C LYS A 310 7.09 14.58 8.38
N VAL A 311 6.10 15.47 8.47
CA VAL A 311 6.18 16.68 9.31
C VAL A 311 6.33 16.31 10.79
N LEU A 312 5.57 15.33 11.28
CA LEU A 312 5.71 14.85 12.67
C LEU A 312 7.08 14.23 12.93
N ARG A 313 7.59 13.41 12.01
CA ARG A 313 8.94 12.84 12.09
C ARG A 313 9.96 13.96 12.22
N ASP A 314 9.94 14.90 11.29
CA ASP A 314 10.94 15.98 11.22
C ASP A 314 10.91 16.82 12.50
N LYS A 315 9.70 17.12 13.03
CA LYS A 315 9.54 17.82 14.30
C LYS A 315 10.23 17.08 15.45
N LEU A 316 9.94 15.78 15.62
CA LEU A 316 10.48 14.99 16.72
C LEU A 316 12.01 14.85 16.63
N TYR A 317 12.57 14.70 15.43
CA TYR A 317 14.02 14.65 15.24
C TYR A 317 14.69 15.99 15.50
N ALA A 318 14.05 17.11 15.11
CA ALA A 318 14.57 18.43 15.40
C ALA A 318 14.50 18.76 16.90
N GLU A 319 13.44 18.35 17.59
CA GLU A 319 13.33 18.42 19.07
C GLU A 319 14.44 17.62 19.75
N MET A 320 14.67 16.38 19.34
CA MET A 320 15.75 15.54 19.88
C MET A 320 17.13 16.14 19.58
N ALA A 321 17.35 16.69 18.38
CA ALA A 321 18.61 17.35 18.02
C ALA A 321 18.86 18.59 18.90
N MET A 322 17.81 19.38 19.15
CA MET A 322 17.87 20.53 20.05
C MET A 322 18.15 20.10 21.50
N GLU A 323 17.48 19.06 21.99
CA GLU A 323 17.73 18.48 23.32
C GLU A 323 19.21 18.08 23.49
N VAL A 324 19.78 17.40 22.49
CA VAL A 324 21.20 17.00 22.48
C VAL A 324 22.12 18.22 22.42
N ALA A 325 21.80 19.22 21.62
CA ALA A 325 22.60 20.45 21.49
C ALA A 325 22.66 21.25 22.81
N LEU A 326 21.59 21.20 23.61
CA LEU A 326 21.52 21.89 24.90
C LEU A 326 22.35 21.20 26.00
N MET A 327 22.70 19.92 25.83
CA MET A 327 23.51 19.18 26.81
C MET A 327 24.89 19.81 27.02
N LEU A 328 25.44 19.63 28.22
CA LEU A 328 26.78 20.06 28.58
C LEU A 328 27.82 19.08 28.00
N PHE A 329 29.04 19.57 27.80
CA PHE A 329 30.22 18.71 27.57
C PHE A 329 30.89 18.43 28.92
N ASP A 330 31.58 17.30 29.01
CA ASP A 330 32.32 16.88 30.21
C ASP A 330 33.79 17.29 30.11
N GLU A 331 34.36 17.78 31.21
CA GLU A 331 35.79 18.00 31.33
C GLU A 331 36.45 16.73 31.89
N GLN A 332 37.40 16.18 31.16
CA GLN A 332 38.16 14.97 31.53
C GLN A 332 39.66 15.27 31.48
N LEU A 333 40.45 14.62 32.32
CA LEU A 333 41.91 14.70 32.24
C LEU A 333 42.43 13.65 31.27
N ASP A 334 43.20 14.06 30.26
CA ASP A 334 43.88 13.14 29.37
C ASP A 334 44.98 12.38 30.13
N PRO A 335 44.93 11.03 30.19
CA PRO A 335 45.92 10.24 30.91
C PRO A 335 47.36 10.41 30.40
N SER A 336 47.52 10.83 29.13
CA SER A 336 48.84 10.92 28.50
C SER A 336 49.53 12.27 28.71
N THR A 337 48.76 13.37 28.74
CA THR A 337 49.29 14.74 28.86
C THR A 337 48.98 15.39 30.22
N ASN A 338 48.07 14.80 31.00
CA ASN A 338 47.54 15.34 32.26
C ASN A 338 46.92 16.74 32.11
N LEU A 339 46.43 17.06 30.90
CA LEU A 339 45.74 18.30 30.56
C LEU A 339 44.22 18.05 30.42
N PRO A 340 43.38 19.07 30.68
CA PRO A 340 41.94 18.96 30.49
C PRO A 340 41.59 18.81 29.00
N VAL A 341 40.66 17.90 28.73
CA VAL A 341 40.06 17.64 27.42
C VAL A 341 38.54 17.65 27.59
N TYR A 342 37.85 18.32 26.67
CA TYR A 342 36.40 18.50 26.73
C TYR A 342 35.71 17.52 25.78
N VAL A 343 34.85 16.66 26.32
CA VAL A 343 34.21 15.56 25.61
C VAL A 343 32.71 15.82 25.49
N PHE A 344 32.20 15.75 24.27
CA PHE A 344 30.79 15.92 23.95
C PHE A 344 30.06 14.57 23.89
N ASN A 345 28.73 14.61 23.98
CA ASN A 345 27.88 13.41 23.92
C ASN A 345 27.90 12.69 22.56
N ASP A 346 28.40 13.35 21.51
CA ASP A 346 28.66 12.75 20.19
C ASP A 346 30.05 12.10 20.09
N GLY A 347 30.83 12.13 21.18
CA GLY A 347 32.19 11.61 21.25
C GLY A 347 33.26 12.57 20.75
N LYS A 348 32.89 13.77 20.27
CA LYS A 348 33.85 14.77 19.83
C LYS A 348 34.68 15.28 21.01
N ARG A 349 35.98 15.46 20.79
CA ARG A 349 36.94 15.93 21.78
C ARG A 349 37.53 17.26 21.37
N CYS A 350 37.55 18.22 22.28
CA CYS A 350 38.20 19.52 22.12
C CYS A 350 39.35 19.65 23.13
N LEU A 351 40.51 20.12 22.67
CA LEU A 351 41.72 20.22 23.48
C LEU A 351 41.76 21.52 24.31
N THR A 352 40.97 22.53 23.93
CA THR A 352 40.87 23.80 24.64
C THR A 352 39.42 24.10 25.01
N LEU A 353 39.24 24.88 26.08
CA LEU A 353 37.91 25.32 26.51
C LEU A 353 37.28 26.23 25.46
N LEU A 354 38.08 27.10 24.82
CA LEU A 354 37.59 28.00 23.79
C LEU A 354 37.06 27.23 22.56
N ASP A 355 37.74 26.15 22.14
CA ASP A 355 37.27 25.29 21.06
C ASP A 355 35.98 24.56 21.44
N ALA A 356 35.87 24.08 22.68
CA ALA A 356 34.66 23.44 23.19
C ALA A 356 33.48 24.42 23.21
N LEU A 357 33.65 25.63 23.74
CA LEU A 357 32.61 26.66 23.76
C LEU A 357 32.20 27.09 22.35
N SER A 358 33.18 27.26 21.44
CA SER A 358 32.92 27.60 20.03
C SER A 358 32.16 26.49 19.31
N HIS A 359 32.54 25.24 19.54
CA HIS A 359 31.83 24.09 18.97
C HIS A 359 30.40 24.00 19.48
N ARG A 360 30.18 24.16 20.79
CA ARG A 360 28.84 24.15 21.38
C ARG A 360 27.97 25.28 20.83
N ASN A 361 28.51 26.48 20.67
CA ASN A 361 27.81 27.61 20.07
C ASN A 361 27.35 27.30 18.64
N HIS A 362 28.24 26.71 17.84
CA HIS A 362 27.90 26.27 16.48
C HIS A 362 26.79 25.22 16.45
N VAL A 363 26.87 24.18 17.29
CA VAL A 363 25.85 23.11 17.34
C VAL A 363 24.49 23.64 17.75
N VAL A 364 24.42 24.50 18.78
CA VAL A 364 23.16 25.11 19.23
C VAL A 364 22.59 26.05 18.17
N THR A 365 23.45 26.78 17.44
CA THR A 365 23.03 27.66 16.34
C THR A 365 22.45 26.84 15.18
N MET A 366 23.10 25.75 14.78
CA MET A 366 22.57 24.86 13.72
C MET A 366 21.22 24.24 14.10
N ALA A 367 21.05 23.82 15.35
CA ALA A 367 19.77 23.31 15.86
C ALA A 367 18.69 24.42 15.84
N MET A 368 19.04 25.65 16.23
CA MET A 368 18.15 26.81 16.17
C MET A 368 17.73 27.15 14.73
N ASP A 369 18.67 27.17 13.79
CA ASP A 369 18.38 27.44 12.38
C ASP A 369 17.44 26.40 11.78
N THR A 370 17.63 25.13 12.16
CA THR A 370 16.72 24.05 11.77
C THR A 370 15.32 24.27 12.35
N ALA A 371 15.24 24.64 13.62
CA ALA A 371 13.97 24.92 14.29
C ALA A 371 13.20 26.09 13.68
N VAL A 372 13.89 27.18 13.34
CA VAL A 372 13.30 28.36 12.69
C VAL A 372 12.74 28.01 11.31
N LYS A 373 13.45 27.19 10.52
CA LYS A 373 12.94 26.72 9.21
C LYS A 373 11.66 25.91 9.31
N MET A 374 11.37 25.31 10.47
CA MET A 374 10.19 24.49 10.69
C MET A 374 8.98 25.26 11.22
N GLU A 375 9.16 26.52 11.64
CA GLU A 375 8.14 27.35 12.29
C GLU A 375 6.85 27.47 11.45
N ASP A 376 6.98 27.54 10.12
CA ASP A 376 5.85 27.65 9.19
C ASP A 376 5.03 26.36 9.01
N THR A 377 5.60 25.19 9.33
CA THR A 377 4.95 23.90 9.10
C THR A 377 4.47 23.26 10.38
N THR A 378 5.34 23.07 11.36
CA THR A 378 5.00 22.57 12.69
C THR A 378 6.07 23.03 13.68
N PRO A 379 5.72 23.93 14.61
CA PRO A 379 6.69 24.50 15.53
C PRO A 379 7.22 23.44 16.50
N ILE A 380 8.50 23.56 16.78
CA ILE A 380 9.22 22.85 17.84
C ILE A 380 8.80 23.43 19.19
N SER A 381 8.94 22.63 20.27
CA SER A 381 8.71 23.09 21.64
C SER A 381 9.32 24.46 21.96
N HIS A 382 8.47 25.43 22.32
CA HIS A 382 8.89 26.77 22.73
C HIS A 382 9.87 26.76 23.91
N VAL A 383 9.73 25.79 24.82
CA VAL A 383 10.65 25.63 25.97
C VAL A 383 12.08 25.38 25.50
N LEU A 384 12.27 24.51 24.50
CA LEU A 384 13.60 24.24 23.95
C LEU A 384 14.15 25.45 23.18
N MET A 385 13.28 26.16 22.47
CA MET A 385 13.66 27.38 21.73
C MET A 385 14.15 28.48 22.68
N ASP A 386 13.47 28.70 23.79
CA ASP A 386 13.84 29.73 24.75
C ASP A 386 15.12 29.35 25.51
N GLN A 387 15.26 28.10 25.93
CA GLN A 387 16.50 27.59 26.53
C GLN A 387 17.71 27.75 25.59
N ALA A 388 17.53 27.47 24.29
CA ALA A 388 18.60 27.62 23.32
C ALA A 388 18.96 29.10 23.07
N LYS A 389 17.99 30.02 23.05
CA LYS A 389 18.25 31.47 22.97
C LYS A 389 19.05 31.96 24.19
N GLU A 390 18.64 31.59 25.40
CA GLU A 390 19.35 31.94 26.64
C GLU A 390 20.78 31.39 26.64
N LEU A 391 20.95 30.13 26.21
CA LEU A 391 22.26 29.50 26.12
C LEU A 391 23.16 30.19 25.09
N LEU A 392 22.64 30.60 23.93
CA LEU A 392 23.43 31.32 22.91
C LEU A 392 23.92 32.69 23.42
N VAL A 393 23.11 33.40 24.22
CA VAL A 393 23.53 34.65 24.86
C VAL A 393 24.65 34.38 25.87
N LYS A 394 24.51 33.33 26.69
CA LYS A 394 25.52 32.92 27.66
C LYS A 394 26.83 32.51 26.99
N LEU A 395 26.78 31.65 25.97
CA LEU A 395 27.96 31.19 25.23
C LEU A 395 28.72 32.33 24.56
N LYS A 396 28.03 33.35 24.03
CA LYS A 396 28.68 34.55 23.48
C LYS A 396 29.47 35.34 24.54
N LYS A 397 29.02 35.33 25.79
CA LYS A 397 29.73 35.95 26.91
C LYS A 397 30.92 35.08 27.33
N ASP A 398 30.67 33.80 27.59
CA ASP A 398 31.69 32.84 28.05
C ASP A 398 32.85 32.73 27.05
N MET A 399 32.56 32.72 25.73
CA MET A 399 33.60 32.74 24.69
C MET A 399 34.45 34.01 24.70
N LYS A 400 33.84 35.19 24.92
CA LYS A 400 34.59 36.47 24.98
C LYS A 400 35.48 36.53 26.22
N ASP A 401 34.99 36.01 27.34
CA ASP A 401 35.75 35.98 28.59
C ASP A 401 36.90 34.97 28.50
N GLU A 402 36.69 33.78 27.91
CA GLU A 402 37.76 32.80 27.69
C GLU A 402 38.79 33.28 26.66
N GLN A 403 38.38 33.99 25.61
CA GLN A 403 39.31 34.63 24.66
C GLN A 403 40.27 35.59 25.37
N LYS A 404 39.77 36.41 26.30
CA LYS A 404 40.62 37.31 27.10
C LYS A 404 41.58 36.52 27.99
N HIS A 405 41.11 35.47 28.65
CA HIS A 405 41.97 34.63 29.48
C HIS A 405 43.05 33.92 28.66
N GLU A 406 42.73 33.47 27.44
CA GLU A 406 43.71 32.86 26.54
C GLU A 406 44.75 33.87 26.03
N GLU A 407 44.33 35.10 25.72
CA GLU A 407 45.24 36.20 25.38
C GLU A 407 46.15 36.56 26.57
N GLU A 408 45.63 36.58 27.80
CA GLU A 408 46.42 36.80 29.01
C GLU A 408 47.43 35.66 29.26
N ARG A 409 47.00 34.39 29.12
CA ARG A 409 47.90 33.22 29.20
C ARG A 409 49.01 33.31 28.16
N ARG A 410 48.68 33.66 26.91
CA ARG A 410 49.66 33.84 25.83
C ARG A 410 50.65 34.96 26.14
N ARG A 411 50.18 36.10 26.66
CA ARG A 411 51.07 37.21 27.08
C ARG A 411 52.03 36.78 28.19
N LEU A 412 51.57 36.01 29.18
CA LEU A 412 52.41 35.50 30.26
C LEU A 412 53.45 34.50 29.74
N GLU A 413 53.07 33.59 28.85
CA GLU A 413 53.99 32.64 28.21
C GLU A 413 55.04 33.36 27.35
N GLU A 414 54.65 34.37 26.58
CA GLU A 414 55.57 35.21 25.80
C GLU A 414 56.54 35.99 26.70
N GLU A 415 56.06 36.55 27.82
CA GLU A 415 56.91 37.19 28.82
C GLU A 415 57.89 36.21 29.48
N GLU A 416 57.44 34.99 29.80
CA GLU A 416 58.30 33.94 30.35
C GLU A 416 59.33 33.44 29.33
N ALA A 417 58.93 33.24 28.08
CA ALA A 417 59.82 32.87 26.99
C ALA A 417 60.85 33.97 26.74
N ALA A 418 60.45 35.24 26.76
CA ALA A 418 61.35 36.38 26.67
C ALA A 418 62.31 36.47 27.88
N LYS A 419 61.84 36.17 29.09
CA LYS A 419 62.69 36.09 30.31
C LYS A 419 63.68 34.91 30.23
N LYS A 420 63.26 33.73 29.75
CA LYS A 420 64.13 32.56 29.52
C LYS A 420 65.16 32.83 28.42
N ALA A 421 64.78 33.48 27.33
CA ALA A 421 65.68 33.92 26.26
C ALA A 421 66.72 34.96 26.73
N LYS A 422 66.32 35.90 27.60
CA LYS A 422 67.24 36.88 28.22
C LYS A 422 68.22 36.23 29.21
N LYS A 423 67.81 35.21 29.97
CA LYS A 423 68.71 34.44 30.86
C LYS A 423 69.73 33.60 30.07
N GLY A 424 69.37 33.03 28.93
CA GLY A 424 70.29 32.27 28.06
C GLY A 424 71.45 33.09 27.48
N LYS A 425 71.27 34.41 27.29
CA LYS A 425 72.33 35.31 26.80
C LYS A 425 73.39 35.69 27.84
N LYS A 426 73.11 35.54 29.16
CA LYS A 426 74.09 35.86 30.23
C LYS A 426 75.08 34.71 30.53
N GLY A 427 74.74 33.46 30.20
CA GLY A 427 75.62 32.30 30.43
C GLY A 427 76.74 32.10 29.41
N LYS A 428 76.69 32.77 28.24
CA LYS A 428 77.66 32.55 27.14
C LYS A 428 78.80 33.58 27.08
N LYS A 429 78.91 34.49 28.06
CA LYS A 429 80.00 35.49 28.17
C LYS A 429 81.06 35.17 29.25
N GLY A 430 81.02 33.98 29.87
CA GLY A 430 81.94 33.56 30.94
C GLY A 430 82.73 32.27 30.67
N LYS A 431 83.03 31.97 29.41
CA LYS A 431 84.01 30.93 29.03
C LYS A 431 84.84 31.45 27.86
N LYS A 432 85.89 32.19 28.20
CA LYS A 432 87.07 32.39 27.35
C LYS A 432 88.27 32.24 28.25
#